data_AF-A0AA47BRL6-F1
#
_entry.id   AF-A0AA47BRL6-F1
#
_cell.length_a   1.000
_cell.length_b   1.000
_cell.length_c   1.000
_cell.angle_alpha   90.00
_cell.angle_beta   90.00
_cell.angle_gamma   90.00
#
_symmetry.space_group_name_H-M   'P 1'
#
loop_
_entity.id
_entity.type
_entity.pdbx_description
1 polymer ?
#
loop_
_entity_poly.entity_id
_entity_poly.type
_entity_poly.pdbx_seq_one_letter_code
_entity_poly.pdbx_strand_id
1 'polypeptide(L)'
;MNRSILVLALMSLLVSCKVFDNTSTKSDSTSMAWVVSTFAGTNTPDSGNGTGTEARFNYPDGMAVDSSGNAYVTDYSNHRIRKITPEGVVSTLAGRRSGYKDGTGTDAQFFYPAGVAVDSSGNVYVADTYNHRIRK
;
A
#
# COMPACT_ATOMS: atom_id res chain seq x y z
N MET A 1 13.28 67.84 38.41
CA MET A 1 14.19 68.28 37.32
C MET A 1 14.39 67.10 36.37
N ASN A 2 14.10 67.32 35.09
CA ASN A 2 14.19 66.36 33.98
C ASN A 2 15.55 65.66 33.88
N ARG A 3 15.55 64.35 33.63
CA ARG A 3 16.37 63.73 32.58
C ARG A 3 15.66 62.50 31.98
N SER A 4 15.05 62.71 30.82
CA SER A 4 14.66 61.67 29.87
C SER A 4 15.90 60.96 29.32
N ILE A 5 15.81 59.64 29.06
CA ILE A 5 16.06 59.00 27.75
C ILE A 5 15.81 57.49 27.87
N LEU A 6 14.91 57.05 26.99
CA LEU A 6 14.52 55.71 26.59
C LEU A 6 15.70 54.99 25.89
N VAL A 7 15.96 53.69 26.14
CA VAL A 7 16.35 52.62 25.18
C VAL A 7 16.45 51.32 26.01
N LEU A 8 15.46 50.44 25.98
CA LEU A 8 15.30 49.27 25.09
C LEU A 8 16.25 48.08 25.39
N ALA A 9 15.68 47.11 26.09
CA ALA A 9 15.62 45.67 25.77
C ALA A 9 16.91 44.83 25.61
N LEU A 10 17.02 43.89 26.56
CA LEU A 10 16.91 42.42 26.36
C LEU A 10 18.14 41.56 26.65
N MET A 11 17.87 40.56 27.50
CA MET A 11 18.52 39.26 27.69
C MET A 11 19.91 39.21 28.35
N SER A 12 19.94 38.72 29.60
CA SER A 12 20.11 37.27 29.78
C SER A 12 19.98 36.82 31.25
N LEU A 13 19.31 35.69 31.39
CA LEU A 13 19.50 34.66 32.42
C LEU A 13 18.84 34.88 33.79
N LEU A 14 17.70 34.21 33.98
CA LEU A 14 17.34 33.60 35.27
C LEU A 14 16.70 32.24 34.98
N VAL A 15 17.41 31.20 35.40
CA VAL A 15 16.87 29.84 35.58
C VAL A 15 15.82 29.93 36.68
N SER A 16 14.60 29.49 36.38
CA SER A 16 13.66 29.10 37.42
C SER A 16 13.04 27.78 37.02
N CYS A 17 13.36 26.76 37.83
CA CYS A 17 12.75 25.44 37.85
C CYS A 17 11.22 25.59 37.80
N LYS A 18 10.59 25.18 36.70
CA LYS A 18 9.14 24.99 36.71
C LYS A 18 8.86 23.62 37.31
N VAL A 19 8.25 23.66 38.48
CA VAL A 19 7.45 22.57 39.05
C VAL A 19 6.56 22.00 37.93
N PHE A 20 6.51 20.68 37.80
CA PHE A 20 5.53 20.03 36.94
C PHE A 20 4.14 20.26 37.54
N ASP A 21 3.44 21.30 37.10
CA ASP A 21 2.02 21.41 37.32
C ASP A 21 1.33 20.36 36.43
N ASN A 22 0.85 19.30 37.07
CA ASN A 22 0.11 18.21 36.43
C ASN A 22 -1.32 18.64 36.06
N THR A 23 -1.45 19.73 35.30
CA THR A 23 -2.72 20.23 34.76
C THR A 23 -2.67 20.44 33.26
N SER A 24 -1.82 19.69 32.55
CA SER A 24 -2.02 19.44 31.13
C SER A 24 -3.26 18.55 31.00
N THR A 25 -4.41 19.19 30.76
CA THR A 25 -5.59 18.55 30.18
C THR A 25 -5.09 17.62 29.08
N LYS A 26 -5.19 16.32 29.35
CA LYS A 26 -4.95 15.23 28.40
C LYS A 26 -5.75 15.58 27.15
N SER A 27 -5.10 16.18 26.17
CA SER A 27 -5.73 16.64 24.95
C SER A 27 -6.16 15.39 24.21
N ASP A 28 -7.46 15.11 24.37
CA ASP A 28 -8.32 14.35 23.50
C ASP A 28 -7.59 13.34 22.63
N SER A 29 -7.37 12.16 23.20
CA SER A 29 -7.08 10.97 22.43
C SER A 29 -8.33 10.64 21.61
N THR A 30 -8.51 11.30 20.47
CA THR A 30 -9.38 10.77 19.41
C THR A 30 -8.78 9.43 19.00
N SER A 31 -9.27 8.36 19.64
CA SER A 31 -8.90 7.00 19.32
C SER A 31 -9.19 6.81 17.84
N MET A 32 -8.14 6.75 17.01
CA MET A 32 -8.31 6.41 15.60
C MET A 32 -8.90 5.01 15.55
N ALA A 33 -10.21 4.93 15.28
CA ALA A 33 -10.87 3.67 15.04
C ALA A 33 -10.40 3.17 13.69
N TRP A 34 -9.65 2.08 13.68
CA TRP A 34 -9.28 1.41 12.44
C TRP A 34 -10.55 0.87 11.79
N VAL A 35 -10.89 1.38 10.61
CA VAL A 35 -12.01 0.90 9.81
C VAL A 35 -11.47 -0.05 8.75
N VAL A 36 -12.08 -1.24 8.66
CA VAL A 36 -11.80 -2.20 7.60
C VAL A 36 -12.89 -2.08 6.54
N SER A 37 -12.48 -1.97 5.28
CA SER A 37 -13.38 -1.94 4.13
C SER A 37 -12.81 -2.76 2.98
N THR A 38 -13.67 -3.32 2.14
CA THR A 38 -13.26 -4.00 0.91
C THR A 38 -12.78 -2.98 -0.12
N PHE A 39 -11.51 -3.06 -0.52
CA PHE A 39 -10.96 -2.20 -1.57
C PHE A 39 -11.28 -2.71 -2.97
N ALA A 40 -11.12 -4.02 -3.21
CA ALA A 40 -11.49 -4.67 -4.46
C ALA A 40 -11.87 -6.15 -4.23
N GLY A 41 -12.74 -6.70 -5.08
CA GLY A 41 -13.16 -8.08 -5.01
C GLY A 41 -14.60 -8.29 -4.52
N THR A 42 -15.10 -9.50 -4.75
CA THR A 42 -16.43 -9.95 -4.31
C THR A 42 -16.33 -11.38 -3.76
N ASN A 43 -17.42 -11.92 -3.24
CA ASN A 43 -17.50 -13.26 -2.65
C ASN A 43 -17.66 -14.40 -3.67
N THR A 44 -17.50 -14.12 -4.97
CA THR A 44 -17.66 -15.07 -6.07
C THR A 44 -16.31 -15.29 -6.75
N PRO A 45 -15.70 -16.49 -6.62
CA PRO A 45 -14.43 -16.80 -7.27
C PRO A 45 -14.56 -16.79 -8.79
N ASP A 46 -13.82 -15.91 -9.44
CA ASP A 46 -13.80 -15.74 -10.90
C ASP A 46 -12.61 -14.85 -11.26
N SER A 47 -12.52 -14.48 -12.54
CA SER A 47 -11.43 -13.74 -13.14
C SER A 47 -11.82 -12.37 -13.72
N GLY A 48 -13.03 -11.88 -13.43
CA GLY A 48 -13.52 -10.59 -13.90
C GLY A 48 -12.62 -9.39 -13.53
N ASN A 49 -12.36 -8.53 -14.51
CA ASN A 49 -11.86 -7.18 -14.27
C ASN A 49 -13.06 -6.27 -13.88
N GLY A 50 -12.76 -5.11 -13.31
CA GLY A 50 -13.77 -4.15 -12.86
C GLY A 50 -13.19 -3.17 -11.85
N THR A 51 -14.03 -2.30 -11.32
CA THR A 51 -13.64 -1.34 -10.28
C THR A 51 -14.19 -1.77 -8.92
N GLY A 52 -13.36 -1.76 -7.90
CA GLY A 52 -13.75 -2.11 -6.54
C GLY A 52 -14.40 -3.49 -6.43
N THR A 53 -15.63 -3.54 -5.96
CA THR A 53 -16.38 -4.80 -5.72
C THR A 53 -16.90 -5.46 -6.99
N GLU A 54 -16.77 -4.85 -8.16
CA GLU A 54 -17.10 -5.48 -9.44
C GLU A 54 -16.00 -6.43 -9.92
N ALA A 55 -14.76 -6.18 -9.50
CA ALA A 55 -13.63 -7.06 -9.80
C ALA A 55 -13.78 -8.41 -9.07
N ARG A 56 -13.23 -9.47 -9.66
CA ARG A 56 -13.26 -10.81 -9.10
C ARG A 56 -11.87 -11.42 -9.07
N PHE A 57 -11.60 -12.18 -8.03
CA PHE A 57 -10.35 -12.91 -7.77
C PHE A 57 -10.70 -14.34 -7.37
N ASN A 58 -9.73 -15.25 -7.47
CA ASN A 58 -9.85 -16.63 -7.03
C ASN A 58 -8.62 -17.01 -6.21
N TYR A 59 -8.79 -17.00 -4.88
CA TYR A 59 -7.71 -17.13 -3.89
C TYR A 59 -6.56 -16.13 -4.12
N PRO A 60 -6.79 -14.80 -4.05
CA PRO A 60 -5.67 -13.86 -4.06
C PRO A 60 -4.75 -14.13 -2.86
N ASP A 61 -3.44 -14.19 -3.06
CA ASP A 61 -2.49 -14.66 -2.04
C ASP A 61 -1.47 -13.58 -1.67
N GLY A 62 -0.50 -13.32 -2.55
CA GLY A 62 0.53 -12.31 -2.36
C GLY A 62 0.14 -10.94 -2.95
N MET A 63 0.65 -9.90 -2.31
CA MET A 63 0.43 -8.50 -2.70
C MET A 63 1.69 -7.67 -2.48
N ALA A 64 1.95 -6.72 -3.39
CA ALA A 64 2.94 -5.66 -3.23
C ALA A 64 2.39 -4.34 -3.78
N VAL A 65 2.86 -3.20 -3.26
CA VAL A 65 2.41 -1.86 -3.69
C VAL A 65 3.62 -1.07 -4.17
N ASP A 66 3.50 -0.42 -5.33
CA ASP A 66 4.55 0.46 -5.86
C ASP A 66 4.50 1.88 -5.27
N SER A 67 5.50 2.71 -5.59
CA SER A 67 5.57 4.10 -5.12
C SER A 67 4.46 5.01 -5.65
N SER A 68 3.72 4.56 -6.67
CA SER A 68 2.55 5.26 -7.22
C SER A 68 1.24 4.77 -6.58
N GLY A 69 1.31 3.83 -5.62
CA GLY A 69 0.15 3.29 -4.94
C GLY A 69 -0.59 2.21 -5.74
N ASN A 70 -0.04 1.71 -6.85
CA ASN A 70 -0.65 0.56 -7.51
C ASN A 70 -0.33 -0.71 -6.73
N ALA A 71 -1.36 -1.53 -6.48
CA ALA A 71 -1.17 -2.85 -5.92
C ALA A 71 -1.03 -3.91 -7.03
N TYR A 72 -0.10 -4.82 -6.85
CA TYR A 72 0.10 -6.01 -7.67
C TYR A 72 -0.29 -7.21 -6.82
N VAL A 73 -1.20 -8.03 -7.33
CA VAL A 73 -1.77 -9.15 -6.58
C VAL A 73 -1.62 -10.43 -7.39
N THR A 74 -1.15 -11.50 -6.75
CA THR A 74 -1.20 -12.84 -7.36
C THR A 74 -2.63 -13.39 -7.22
N ASP A 75 -3.27 -13.64 -8.35
CA ASP A 75 -4.59 -14.27 -8.41
C ASP A 75 -4.37 -15.77 -8.58
N TYR A 76 -3.98 -16.41 -7.48
CA TYR A 76 -3.31 -17.71 -7.40
C TYR A 76 -3.99 -18.79 -8.24
N SER A 77 -5.29 -19.01 -8.01
CA SER A 77 -6.05 -20.06 -8.70
C SER A 77 -6.48 -19.68 -10.11
N ASN A 78 -6.35 -18.40 -10.49
CA ASN A 78 -6.55 -17.92 -11.86
C ASN A 78 -5.25 -17.82 -12.67
N HIS A 79 -4.10 -18.20 -12.09
CA HIS A 79 -2.80 -18.27 -12.78
C HIS A 79 -2.35 -16.96 -13.44
N ARG A 80 -2.52 -15.84 -12.74
CA ARG A 80 -2.24 -14.52 -13.29
C ARG A 80 -1.90 -13.49 -12.21
N ILE A 81 -1.34 -12.37 -12.67
CA ILE A 81 -0.99 -11.22 -11.86
C ILE A 81 -1.96 -10.09 -12.19
N ARG A 82 -2.51 -9.48 -11.16
CA ARG A 82 -3.48 -8.39 -11.24
C ARG A 82 -2.80 -7.09 -10.86
N LYS A 83 -3.18 -6.02 -11.54
CA LYS A 83 -2.82 -4.66 -11.15
C LYS A 83 -4.10 -3.95 -10.67
N ILE A 84 -3.99 -3.24 -9.55
CA ILE A 84 -5.06 -2.44 -8.97
C ILE A 84 -4.53 -1.01 -8.82
N THR A 85 -5.22 -0.03 -9.39
CA THR A 85 -4.86 1.39 -9.22
C THR A 85 -5.33 1.91 -7.85
N PRO A 86 -4.86 3.08 -7.38
CA PRO A 86 -5.37 3.71 -6.15
C PRO A 86 -6.90 3.96 -6.17
N GLU A 87 -7.48 4.11 -7.35
CA GLU A 87 -8.93 4.27 -7.56
C GLU A 87 -9.70 2.93 -7.56
N GLY A 88 -9.00 1.81 -7.32
CA GLY A 88 -9.60 0.48 -7.24
C GLY A 88 -9.88 -0.18 -8.60
N VAL A 89 -9.32 0.34 -9.70
CA VAL A 89 -9.48 -0.26 -11.04
C VAL A 89 -8.60 -1.50 -11.14
N VAL A 90 -9.22 -2.67 -11.32
CA VAL A 90 -8.52 -3.96 -11.42
C VAL A 90 -8.39 -4.41 -12.87
N SER A 91 -7.17 -4.68 -13.30
CA SER A 91 -6.86 -5.27 -14.61
C SER A 91 -5.96 -6.51 -14.49
N THR A 92 -5.86 -7.29 -15.55
CA THR A 92 -4.86 -8.37 -15.64
C THR A 92 -3.58 -7.76 -16.20
N LEU A 93 -2.50 -7.82 -15.41
CA LEU A 93 -1.18 -7.36 -15.84
C LEU A 93 -0.51 -8.41 -16.72
N ALA A 94 -0.47 -9.66 -16.25
CA ALA A 94 0.18 -10.77 -16.94
C ALA A 94 -0.47 -12.10 -16.57
N GLY A 95 -0.35 -13.10 -17.43
CA GLY A 95 -0.98 -14.41 -17.21
C GLY A 95 -2.44 -14.46 -17.67
N ARG A 96 -2.96 -15.68 -17.80
CA ARG A 96 -4.37 -15.99 -18.11
C ARG A 96 -4.67 -17.48 -18.05
N ARG A 97 -3.65 -18.30 -18.28
CA ARG A 97 -3.73 -19.76 -18.33
C ARG A 97 -2.60 -20.36 -17.51
N SER A 98 -2.84 -21.57 -17.01
CA SER A 98 -1.78 -22.38 -16.40
C SER A 98 -0.69 -22.70 -17.41
N GLY A 99 0.55 -22.79 -16.93
CA GLY A 99 1.73 -23.16 -17.73
C GLY A 99 2.95 -22.34 -17.30
N TYR A 100 4.04 -22.41 -18.07
CA TYR A 100 5.33 -21.78 -17.73
C TYR A 100 5.88 -20.90 -18.86
N LYS A 101 5.08 -20.67 -19.90
CA LYS A 101 5.48 -19.93 -21.10
C LYS A 101 5.85 -18.48 -20.76
N ASP A 102 7.01 -18.04 -21.21
CA ASP A 102 7.38 -16.62 -21.26
C ASP A 102 6.54 -15.87 -22.31
N GLY A 103 6.22 -14.62 -22.02
CA GLY A 103 5.46 -13.79 -22.94
C GLY A 103 5.13 -12.43 -22.36
N THR A 104 4.54 -11.58 -23.19
CA THR A 104 4.11 -10.25 -22.80
C THR A 104 2.65 -10.31 -22.33
N GLY A 105 2.36 -9.72 -21.17
CA GLY A 105 1.00 -9.61 -20.66
C GLY A 105 0.29 -10.97 -20.56
N THR A 106 -0.88 -11.10 -21.18
CA THR A 106 -1.71 -12.32 -21.11
C THR A 106 -1.16 -13.51 -21.90
N ASP A 107 -0.11 -13.33 -22.69
CA ASP A 107 0.56 -14.44 -23.39
C ASP A 107 1.54 -15.19 -22.48
N ALA A 108 1.99 -14.57 -21.38
CA ALA A 108 2.71 -15.27 -20.32
C ALA A 108 1.80 -16.28 -19.64
N GLN A 109 2.39 -17.34 -19.09
CA GLN A 109 1.70 -18.33 -18.29
C GLN A 109 2.40 -18.48 -16.94
N PHE A 110 1.60 -18.72 -15.91
CA PHE A 110 2.04 -19.02 -14.55
C PHE A 110 1.36 -20.31 -14.09
N PHE A 111 1.88 -20.92 -13.04
CA PHE A 111 1.22 -22.04 -12.38
C PHE A 111 1.21 -21.80 -10.88
N TYR A 112 0.04 -21.40 -10.40
CA TYR A 112 -0.24 -21.05 -9.00
C TYR A 112 0.77 -20.03 -8.41
N PRO A 113 0.84 -18.80 -8.97
CA PRO A 113 1.73 -17.77 -8.44
C PRO A 113 1.31 -17.37 -7.03
N ALA A 114 2.24 -17.33 -6.07
CA ALA A 114 1.93 -17.04 -4.67
C ALA A 114 2.47 -15.68 -4.23
N GLY A 115 3.79 -15.48 -4.22
CA GLY A 115 4.41 -14.21 -3.84
C GLY A 115 4.56 -13.23 -5.00
N VAL A 116 4.49 -11.93 -4.69
CA VAL A 116 4.84 -10.84 -5.61
C VAL A 116 5.60 -9.74 -4.88
N ALA A 117 6.58 -9.15 -5.55
CA ALA A 117 7.34 -7.98 -5.10
C ALA A 117 7.47 -6.98 -6.25
N VAL A 118 7.60 -5.70 -5.93
CA VAL A 118 7.83 -4.65 -6.93
C VAL A 118 9.03 -3.80 -6.50
N ASP A 119 9.93 -3.49 -7.45
CA ASP A 119 11.07 -2.62 -7.19
C ASP A 119 10.77 -1.15 -7.50
N SER A 120 11.70 -0.25 -7.17
CA SER A 120 11.56 1.20 -7.41
C SER A 120 11.56 1.60 -8.89
N SER A 121 11.95 0.69 -9.80
CA SER A 121 11.87 0.89 -11.24
C SER A 121 10.55 0.37 -11.83
N GLY A 122 9.65 -0.16 -10.99
CA GLY A 122 8.37 -0.72 -11.41
C GLY A 122 8.45 -2.14 -11.97
N ASN A 123 9.57 -2.85 -11.78
CA ASN A 123 9.67 -4.25 -12.16
C ASN A 123 8.91 -5.12 -11.15
N VAL A 124 8.10 -6.06 -11.64
CA VAL A 124 7.28 -6.94 -10.81
C VAL A 124 7.88 -8.34 -10.80
N TYR A 125 8.31 -8.81 -9.63
CA TYR A 125 8.88 -10.13 -9.44
C TYR A 125 7.83 -11.06 -8.85
N VAL A 126 7.67 -12.25 -9.43
CA VAL A 126 6.61 -13.20 -9.08
C VAL A 126 7.22 -14.54 -8.70
N ALA A 127 6.82 -15.08 -7.55
CA ALA A 127 7.07 -16.48 -7.22
C ALA A 127 6.05 -17.35 -7.95
N ASP A 128 6.46 -17.96 -9.05
CA ASP A 128 5.68 -18.88 -9.87
C ASP A 128 5.79 -20.29 -9.29
N THR A 129 5.11 -20.46 -8.16
CA THR A 129 5.37 -21.48 -7.13
C THR A 129 5.44 -22.90 -7.69
N TYR A 130 4.48 -23.29 -8.52
CA TYR A 130 4.41 -24.68 -9.04
C TYR A 130 5.21 -24.88 -10.33
N ASN A 131 5.76 -23.81 -10.91
CA ASN A 131 6.76 -23.92 -11.96
C ASN A 131 8.19 -23.87 -11.40
N HIS A 132 8.36 -23.68 -10.08
CA HIS A 132 9.65 -23.57 -9.41
C HIS A 132 10.52 -22.43 -9.98
N ARG A 133 9.91 -21.28 -10.28
CA ARG A 133 10.57 -20.13 -10.91
C ARG A 133 10.27 -18.84 -10.17
N ILE A 134 11.23 -17.91 -10.24
CA ILE A 134 10.98 -16.50 -10.02
C ILE A 134 10.91 -15.83 -11.39
N ARG A 135 9.85 -15.05 -11.63
CA ARG A 135 9.54 -14.43 -12.92
C ARG A 135 9.59 -12.91 -12.76
N LYS A 136 9.87 -12.18 -13.84
CA LYS A 136 9.87 -10.72 -13.91
C LYS A 136 9.03 -10.25 -15.09
#